data_AF-V5GMZ7-F1
#
_entry.id   AF-V5GMZ7-F1
#
_cell.length_a   1.000
_cell.length_b   1.000
_cell.length_c   1.000
_cell.angle_alpha   90.00
_cell.angle_beta   90.00
_cell.angle_gamma   90.00
#
_symmetry.space_group_name_H-M   'P 1'
#
loop_
_entity.id
_entity.type
_entity.pdbx_description
1 polymer ?
#
loop_
_entity_poly.entity_id
_entity_poly.type
_entity_poly.pdbx_seq_one_letter_code
_entity_poly.pdbx_strand_id
1 'polypeptide(L)'
;MPAQKIKPTKLRSEEKLANVDDVLKNPDLELAQLKFQLSLPEYSKDQAKKSQLLNSITTNDMAPYYQKVCGDLRWTVNDNLLKAMQERNEKALEAFDEEIEYAVNNLSVIDAKEAFLNKANYLSQIGDKDATIQTLRQAYDKTVALGYKLDNLFHCIRIGLFFMDLNLIQTNLQRSEELLELGADWHSRNCYKMCKALYSLTVRDFTTATAIFVSAISTFICT
;
A
#
# COMPACT_ATOMS: atom_id res chain seq x y z
N MET A 1 -7.70 -45.41 -37.42
CA MET A 1 -6.65 -44.40 -37.14
C MET A 1 -7.20 -43.43 -36.10
N PRO A 2 -6.54 -43.25 -34.95
CA PRO A 2 -7.10 -42.58 -33.78
C PRO A 2 -6.98 -41.05 -33.88
N ALA A 3 -8.08 -40.36 -33.56
CA ALA A 3 -8.11 -38.91 -33.38
C ALA A 3 -7.39 -38.52 -32.08
N GLN A 4 -6.27 -37.83 -32.19
CA GLN A 4 -5.53 -37.29 -31.04
C GLN A 4 -6.28 -36.07 -30.49
N LYS A 5 -6.81 -36.20 -29.26
CA LYS A 5 -7.30 -35.08 -28.45
C LYS A 5 -6.13 -34.19 -28.05
N ILE A 6 -6.12 -32.95 -28.51
CA ILE A 6 -5.18 -31.91 -28.08
C ILE A 6 -5.51 -31.56 -26.63
N LYS A 7 -4.55 -31.79 -25.72
CA LYS A 7 -4.67 -31.41 -24.29
C LYS A 7 -4.54 -29.89 -24.16
N PRO A 8 -5.44 -29.19 -23.43
CA PRO A 8 -5.24 -27.78 -23.09
C PRO A 8 -4.37 -27.72 -21.84
N THR A 9 -3.04 -27.65 -21.99
CA THR A 9 -2.13 -27.62 -20.82
C THR A 9 -0.91 -26.72 -21.00
N LYS A 10 -1.05 -25.62 -21.75
CA LYS A 10 0.03 -24.63 -21.90
C LYS A 10 -0.40 -23.15 -21.95
N LEU A 11 -1.66 -22.81 -21.67
CA LEU A 11 -2.11 -21.41 -21.74
C LEU A 11 -2.16 -20.66 -20.39
N ARG A 12 -1.81 -21.28 -19.26
CA ARG A 12 -2.00 -20.67 -17.92
C ARG A 12 -0.71 -20.19 -17.24
N SER A 13 0.46 -20.43 -17.83
CA SER A 13 1.75 -20.11 -17.22
C SER A 13 2.52 -18.97 -17.89
N GLU A 14 2.08 -18.47 -19.05
CA GLU A 14 2.82 -17.48 -19.83
C GLU A 14 2.19 -16.07 -19.81
N GLU A 15 0.98 -15.89 -19.27
CA GLU A 15 0.31 -14.58 -19.16
C GLU A 15 0.51 -13.86 -17.81
N LYS A 16 1.31 -14.42 -16.89
CA LYS A 16 1.70 -13.76 -15.61
C LYS A 16 3.12 -13.17 -15.65
N LEU A 17 3.55 -12.66 -16.81
CA LEU A 17 4.53 -11.56 -16.84
C LEU A 17 3.74 -10.25 -16.80
N ALA A 18 3.06 -10.01 -15.67
CA ALA A 18 2.61 -8.67 -15.34
C ALA A 18 3.86 -7.77 -15.37
N ASN A 19 3.75 -6.61 -16.00
CA ASN A 19 4.81 -5.61 -16.03
C ASN A 19 5.45 -5.50 -14.64
N VAL A 20 6.77 -5.55 -14.57
CA VAL A 20 7.55 -5.34 -13.35
C VAL A 20 7.28 -3.94 -12.75
N ASP A 21 6.62 -3.06 -13.51
CA ASP A 21 6.19 -1.72 -13.15
C ASP A 21 4.75 -1.60 -12.59
N ASP A 22 3.96 -2.68 -12.53
CA ASP A 22 2.60 -2.67 -11.95
C ASP A 22 2.58 -3.04 -10.46
N VAL A 23 3.58 -2.57 -9.70
CA VAL A 23 3.49 -2.60 -8.24
C VAL A 23 2.36 -1.66 -7.84
N LEU A 24 1.28 -2.23 -7.30
CA LEU A 24 0.15 -1.47 -6.75
C LEU A 24 0.69 -0.38 -5.82
N LYS A 25 0.60 0.88 -6.25
CA LYS A 25 1.03 2.08 -5.52
C LYS A 25 0.03 2.41 -4.40
N ASN A 26 -0.24 1.44 -3.54
CA ASN A 26 -1.18 1.57 -2.45
C ASN A 26 -0.43 1.69 -1.12
N PRO A 27 -0.68 2.73 -0.31
CA PRO A 27 -1.52 3.91 -0.59
C PRO A 27 -0.83 4.92 -1.52
N ASP A 28 -1.63 5.62 -2.33
CA ASP A 28 -1.13 6.65 -3.26
C ASP A 28 -0.69 7.91 -2.49
N LEU A 29 0.62 8.11 -2.39
CA LEU A 29 1.21 9.25 -1.67
C LEU A 29 0.90 10.60 -2.32
N GLU A 30 0.53 10.66 -3.60
CA GLU A 30 0.12 11.91 -4.26
C GLU A 30 -1.15 12.48 -3.62
N LEU A 31 -2.07 11.61 -3.18
CA LEU A 31 -3.30 12.05 -2.50
C LEU A 31 -3.01 12.68 -1.14
N ALA A 32 -2.00 12.17 -0.42
CA ALA A 32 -1.53 12.79 0.82
C ALA A 32 -0.91 14.17 0.55
N GLN A 33 -0.14 14.30 -0.54
CA GLN A 33 0.45 15.57 -0.95
C GLN A 33 -0.60 16.61 -1.38
N LEU A 34 -1.61 16.20 -2.16
CA LEU A 34 -2.73 17.07 -2.55
C LEU A 34 -3.52 17.57 -1.34
N LYS A 35 -3.83 16.67 -0.40
CA LYS A 35 -4.47 17.04 0.86
C LYS A 35 -3.61 18.04 1.64
N PHE A 36 -2.31 17.79 1.76
CA PHE A 36 -1.40 18.70 2.44
C PHE A 36 -1.37 20.09 1.77
N GLN A 37 -1.26 20.16 0.45
CA GLN A 37 -1.31 21.42 -0.28
C GLN A 37 -2.61 22.18 -0.01
N LEU A 38 -3.75 21.52 -0.07
CA LEU A 38 -5.06 22.12 0.20
C LEU A 38 -5.23 22.59 1.66
N SER A 39 -4.45 22.05 2.60
CA SER A 39 -4.42 22.51 3.99
C SER A 39 -3.68 23.85 4.15
N LEU A 40 -2.82 24.22 3.19
CA LEU A 40 -2.09 25.48 3.21
C LEU A 40 -3.02 26.64 2.79
N PRO A 41 -2.92 27.81 3.43
CA PRO A 41 -3.80 28.95 3.12
C PRO A 41 -3.68 29.41 1.67
N GLU A 42 -2.49 29.29 1.08
CA GLU A 42 -2.16 29.68 -0.30
C GLU A 42 -2.95 28.88 -1.35
N TYR A 43 -3.15 27.58 -1.11
CA TYR A 43 -3.81 26.66 -2.05
C TYR A 43 -5.21 26.23 -1.58
N SER A 44 -5.67 26.69 -0.42
CA SER A 44 -6.97 26.33 0.15
C SER A 44 -8.17 26.59 -0.76
N LYS A 45 -8.04 27.55 -1.69
CA LYS A 45 -9.08 27.92 -2.68
C LYS A 45 -8.83 27.35 -4.07
N ASP A 46 -7.80 26.51 -4.24
CA ASP A 46 -7.49 25.90 -5.52
C ASP A 46 -8.50 24.81 -5.85
N GLN A 47 -9.48 25.17 -6.69
CA GLN A 47 -10.55 24.29 -7.11
C GLN A 47 -10.05 23.14 -7.99
N ALA A 48 -8.94 23.29 -8.71
CA ALA A 48 -8.41 22.23 -9.56
C ALA A 48 -7.86 21.09 -8.71
N LYS A 49 -7.05 21.41 -7.69
CA LYS A 49 -6.52 20.41 -6.74
C LYS A 49 -7.63 19.75 -5.92
N LYS A 50 -8.65 20.52 -5.52
CA LYS A 50 -9.83 19.98 -4.84
C LYS A 50 -10.58 18.97 -5.70
N SER A 51 -10.85 19.30 -6.96
CA SER A 51 -11.52 18.39 -7.89
C SER A 51 -10.67 17.15 -8.16
N GLN A 52 -9.35 17.30 -8.33
CA GLN A 52 -8.44 16.17 -8.51
C GLN A 52 -8.50 15.21 -7.31
N LEU A 53 -8.41 15.73 -6.08
CA LEU A 53 -8.47 14.93 -4.87
C LEU A 53 -9.84 14.22 -4.73
N LEU A 54 -10.94 14.94 -4.96
CA LEU A 54 -12.29 14.37 -4.89
C LEU A 54 -12.50 13.28 -5.94
N ASN A 55 -12.05 13.50 -7.18
CA ASN A 55 -12.18 12.51 -8.26
C ASN A 55 -11.43 11.21 -7.91
N SER A 56 -10.21 11.30 -7.39
CA SER A 56 -9.46 10.12 -6.95
C SER A 56 -10.13 9.40 -5.79
N ILE A 57 -10.67 10.15 -4.81
CA ILE A 57 -11.42 9.59 -3.68
C ILE A 57 -12.66 8.82 -4.17
N THR A 58 -13.42 9.40 -5.11
CA THR A 58 -14.64 8.76 -5.63
C THR A 58 -14.36 7.59 -6.56
N THR A 59 -13.26 7.63 -7.30
CA THR A 59 -12.87 6.55 -8.22
C THR A 59 -12.42 5.30 -7.46
N ASN A 60 -11.75 5.51 -6.33
CA ASN A 60 -11.18 4.45 -5.49
C ASN A 60 -12.04 4.11 -4.26
N ASP A 61 -13.25 4.66 -4.16
CA ASP A 61 -14.17 4.44 -3.04
C ASP A 61 -13.55 4.63 -1.66
N MET A 62 -12.74 5.68 -1.51
CA MET A 62 -11.95 5.94 -0.31
C MET A 62 -12.80 6.57 0.80
N ALA A 63 -13.88 5.90 1.22
CA ALA A 63 -14.83 6.44 2.20
C ALA A 63 -14.18 6.81 3.55
N PRO A 64 -13.32 5.96 4.17
CA PRO A 64 -12.63 6.32 5.41
C PRO A 64 -11.71 7.53 5.22
N TYR A 65 -10.98 7.58 4.11
CA TYR A 65 -10.10 8.71 3.82
C TYR A 65 -10.89 10.00 3.55
N TYR A 66 -12.02 9.93 2.86
CA TYR A 66 -12.90 11.06 2.58
C TYR A 66 -13.38 11.73 3.87
N GLN A 67 -13.84 10.93 4.85
CA GLN A 67 -14.23 11.44 6.16
C GLN A 67 -13.08 12.21 6.84
N LYS A 68 -11.88 11.63 6.82
CA LYS A 68 -10.69 12.25 7.39
C LYS A 68 -10.33 13.56 6.68
N VAL A 69 -10.35 13.57 5.35
CA VAL A 69 -10.08 14.76 4.54
C VAL A 69 -11.10 15.86 4.81
N CYS A 70 -12.38 15.53 4.88
CA CYS A 70 -13.44 16.49 5.21
C CYS A 70 -13.27 17.07 6.62
N GLY A 71 -12.89 16.25 7.60
CA GLY A 71 -12.58 16.72 8.96
C GLY A 71 -11.39 17.68 9.00
N ASP A 72 -10.27 17.29 8.37
CA ASP A 72 -9.02 18.06 8.40
C ASP A 72 -9.13 19.39 7.62
N LEU A 73 -9.79 19.38 6.46
CA LEU A 73 -9.98 20.55 5.60
C LEU A 73 -11.26 21.34 5.93
N ARG A 74 -12.05 20.90 6.92
CA ARG A 74 -13.35 21.47 7.30
C ARG A 74 -14.33 21.58 6.13
N TRP A 75 -14.33 20.59 5.25
CA TRP A 75 -15.28 20.51 4.14
C TRP A 75 -16.59 19.87 4.59
N THR A 76 -17.69 20.28 3.97
CA THR A 76 -18.99 19.63 4.14
C THR A 76 -18.95 18.22 3.58
N VAL A 77 -19.32 17.25 4.41
CA VAL A 77 -19.45 15.84 4.00
C VAL A 77 -20.71 15.68 3.16
N ASN A 78 -20.58 15.01 2.02
CA ASN A 78 -21.74 14.58 1.23
C ASN A 78 -22.19 13.19 1.69
N ASP A 79 -23.24 13.13 2.50
CA ASP A 79 -23.73 11.88 3.09
C ASP A 79 -24.19 10.86 2.06
N ASN A 80 -24.76 11.30 0.94
CA ASN A 80 -25.23 10.39 -0.11
C ASN A 80 -24.04 9.71 -0.82
N LEU A 81 -23.00 10.50 -1.14
CA LEU A 81 -21.77 9.97 -1.72
C LEU A 81 -21.07 9.03 -0.75
N LEU A 82 -21.02 9.40 0.53
CA LEU A 82 -20.37 8.62 1.57
C LEU A 82 -21.03 7.25 1.77
N LYS A 83 -22.37 7.21 1.88
CA LYS A 83 -23.11 5.95 1.99
C LYS A 83 -22.92 5.06 0.77
N ALA A 84 -22.98 5.64 -0.43
CA ALA A 84 -22.77 4.89 -1.67
C ALA A 84 -21.36 4.29 -1.80
N MET A 85 -20.33 4.94 -1.23
CA MET A 85 -18.98 4.36 -1.15
C MET A 85 -18.90 3.29 -0.05
N GLN A 86 -19.50 3.52 1.12
CA GLN A 86 -19.52 2.53 2.21
C GLN A 86 -20.20 1.22 1.81
N GLU A 87 -21.36 1.28 1.15
CA GLU A 87 -22.07 0.09 0.67
C GLU A 87 -21.26 -0.72 -0.36
N ARG A 88 -20.43 -0.05 -1.18
CA ARG A 88 -19.53 -0.71 -2.12
C ARG A 88 -18.34 -1.35 -1.40
N ASN A 89 -17.80 -0.66 -0.40
CA ASN A 89 -16.71 -1.16 0.41
C ASN A 89 -17.12 -2.38 1.24
N GLU A 90 -18.30 -2.36 1.86
CA GLU A 90 -18.83 -3.51 2.62
C GLU A 90 -18.94 -4.75 1.75
N LYS A 91 -19.54 -4.64 0.56
CA LYS A 91 -19.65 -5.77 -0.39
C LYS A 91 -18.29 -6.30 -0.84
N ALA A 92 -17.33 -5.41 -1.10
CA ALA A 92 -15.99 -5.82 -1.48
C ALA A 92 -15.25 -6.52 -0.33
N LEU A 93 -15.38 -6.00 0.90
CA LEU A 93 -14.76 -6.58 2.09
C LEU A 93 -15.34 -7.96 2.41
N GLU A 94 -16.66 -8.14 2.28
CA GLU A 94 -17.30 -9.45 2.41
C GLU A 94 -16.73 -10.46 1.40
N ALA A 95 -16.57 -10.07 0.13
CA ALA A 95 -15.98 -10.94 -0.88
C ALA A 95 -14.52 -11.34 -0.55
N PHE A 96 -13.72 -10.41 -0.01
CA PHE A 96 -12.36 -10.71 0.44
C PHE A 96 -12.34 -11.62 1.67
N ASP A 97 -13.30 -11.46 2.59
CA ASP A 97 -13.41 -12.33 3.76
C ASP A 97 -13.81 -13.76 3.38
N GLU A 98 -14.73 -13.92 2.43
CA GLU A 98 -15.07 -15.22 1.85
C GLU A 98 -13.86 -15.85 1.13
N GLU A 99 -13.09 -15.06 0.37
CA GLU A 99 -11.87 -15.52 -0.30
C GLU A 99 -10.82 -16.01 0.71
N ILE A 100 -10.62 -15.27 1.80
CA ILE A 100 -9.69 -15.64 2.88
C ILE A 100 -10.15 -16.93 3.56
N GLU A 101 -11.43 -17.04 3.92
CA GLU A 101 -11.97 -18.24 4.56
C GLU A 101 -11.80 -19.46 3.66
N TYR A 102 -12.13 -19.32 2.37
CA TYR A 102 -11.94 -20.38 1.39
C TYR A 102 -10.48 -20.78 1.26
N ALA A 103 -9.57 -19.82 1.19
CA ALA A 103 -8.14 -20.08 1.04
C ALA A 103 -7.53 -20.74 2.28
N VAL A 104 -7.94 -20.35 3.48
CA VAL A 104 -7.46 -20.93 4.74
C VAL A 104 -7.95 -22.37 4.91
N ASN A 105 -9.18 -22.67 4.51
CA ASN A 105 -9.79 -23.99 4.73
C ASN A 105 -9.49 -25.00 3.62
N ASN A 106 -9.35 -24.55 2.37
CA ASN A 106 -9.32 -25.43 1.20
C ASN A 106 -8.03 -25.36 0.37
N LEU A 107 -7.24 -24.29 0.51
CA LEU A 107 -6.05 -24.04 -0.32
C LEU A 107 -4.76 -24.17 0.50
N SER A 108 -3.65 -23.67 -0.05
CA SER A 108 -2.34 -23.71 0.58
C SER A 108 -2.08 -22.45 1.42
N VAL A 109 -1.04 -22.51 2.27
CA VAL A 109 -0.55 -21.37 3.06
C VAL A 109 -0.14 -20.19 2.16
N ILE A 110 0.32 -20.46 0.93
CA ILE A 110 0.72 -19.44 -0.03
C ILE A 110 -0.51 -18.69 -0.56
N ASP A 111 -1.59 -19.41 -0.87
CA ASP A 111 -2.84 -18.83 -1.36
C ASP A 111 -3.52 -18.01 -0.26
N ALA A 112 -3.51 -18.52 0.98
CA ALA A 112 -4.02 -17.78 2.14
C ALA A 112 -3.25 -16.45 2.34
N LYS A 113 -1.92 -16.46 2.19
CA LYS A 113 -1.09 -15.25 2.24
C LYS A 113 -1.50 -14.24 1.17
N GLU A 114 -1.71 -14.68 -0.07
CA GLU A 114 -2.11 -13.82 -1.18
C GLU A 114 -3.49 -13.20 -0.94
N ALA A 115 -4.46 -13.96 -0.43
CA ALA A 115 -5.77 -13.45 -0.05
C ALA A 115 -5.70 -12.35 1.03
N PHE A 116 -4.88 -12.54 2.08
CA PHE A 116 -4.65 -11.49 3.08
C PHE A 116 -3.98 -10.24 2.49
N LEU A 117 -3.01 -10.41 1.59
CA LEU A 117 -2.35 -9.28 0.92
C LEU A 117 -3.32 -8.51 0.01
N ASN A 118 -4.19 -9.20 -0.71
CA ASN A 118 -5.21 -8.57 -1.55
C ASN A 118 -6.18 -7.73 -0.72
N LYS A 119 -6.67 -8.30 0.40
CA LYS A 119 -7.49 -7.55 1.36
C LYS A 119 -6.74 -6.35 1.94
N ALA A 120 -5.49 -6.51 2.34
CA ALA A 120 -4.68 -5.41 2.86
C ALA A 120 -4.45 -4.30 1.82
N ASN A 121 -4.22 -4.67 0.55
CA ASN A 121 -4.08 -3.71 -0.55
C ASN A 121 -5.35 -2.90 -0.77
N TYR A 122 -6.52 -3.56 -0.70
CA TYR A 122 -7.81 -2.89 -0.80
C TYR A 122 -8.09 -1.98 0.40
N LEU A 123 -7.85 -2.44 1.62
CA LEU A 123 -7.96 -1.62 2.84
C LEU A 123 -7.01 -0.41 2.81
N SER A 124 -5.82 -0.59 2.25
CA SER A 124 -4.85 0.47 2.04
C SER A 124 -5.32 1.48 0.99
N GLN A 125 -6.02 1.02 -0.05
CA GLN A 125 -6.58 1.88 -1.10
C GLN A 125 -7.73 2.73 -0.58
N ILE A 126 -8.65 2.18 0.22
CA ILE A 126 -9.74 2.96 0.81
C ILE A 126 -9.26 3.95 1.89
N GLY A 127 -8.06 3.72 2.43
CA GLY A 127 -7.45 4.54 3.47
C GLY A 127 -7.90 4.19 4.89
N ASP A 128 -8.22 2.93 5.16
CA ASP A 128 -8.42 2.45 6.53
C ASP A 128 -7.09 2.01 7.14
N LYS A 129 -6.51 2.88 7.98
CA LYS A 129 -5.18 2.65 8.56
C LYS A 129 -5.13 1.41 9.45
N ASP A 130 -6.06 1.29 10.40
CA ASP A 130 -5.93 0.32 11.50
C ASP A 130 -6.26 -1.09 11.01
N ALA A 131 -7.31 -1.24 10.19
CA ALA A 131 -7.66 -2.52 9.57
C ALA A 131 -6.55 -3.01 8.63
N THR A 132 -5.90 -2.10 7.87
CA THR A 132 -4.79 -2.47 7.00
C THR A 132 -3.60 -3.01 7.80
N ILE A 133 -3.21 -2.33 8.89
CA ILE A 133 -2.08 -2.78 9.72
C ILE A 133 -2.36 -4.14 10.35
N GLN A 134 -3.60 -4.39 10.80
CA GLN A 134 -3.98 -5.69 11.35
C GLN A 134 -3.91 -6.80 10.28
N THR A 135 -4.43 -6.54 9.09
CA THR A 135 -4.43 -7.51 7.98
C THR A 135 -3.00 -7.78 7.48
N LEU A 136 -2.15 -6.76 7.40
CA LEU A 136 -0.72 -6.93 7.05
C LEU A 136 0.05 -7.74 8.08
N ARG A 137 -0.29 -7.64 9.38
CA ARG A 137 0.30 -8.49 10.42
C ARG A 137 -0.08 -9.96 10.22
N GLN A 138 -1.35 -10.24 9.91
CA GLN A 138 -1.81 -11.59 9.58
C GLN A 138 -1.08 -12.14 8.34
N ALA A 139 -0.94 -11.32 7.30
CA ALA A 139 -0.16 -11.68 6.11
C ALA A 139 1.32 -11.95 6.44
N TYR A 140 1.93 -11.13 7.30
CA TYR A 140 3.31 -11.27 7.74
C TYR A 140 3.55 -12.60 8.47
N ASP A 141 2.65 -12.99 9.37
CA ASP A 141 2.76 -14.23 10.15
C ASP A 141 2.65 -15.48 9.26
N LYS A 142 1.88 -15.41 8.17
CA LYS A 142 1.76 -16.48 7.17
C LYS A 142 2.91 -16.49 6.16
N THR A 143 3.71 -15.43 6.10
CA THR A 143 4.82 -15.30 5.16
C THR A 143 6.08 -15.97 5.71
N VAL A 144 6.74 -16.81 4.90
CA VAL A 144 7.99 -17.47 5.29
C VAL A 144 9.22 -16.75 4.72
N ALA A 145 9.18 -16.39 3.44
CA ALA A 145 10.34 -15.80 2.76
C ALA A 145 10.63 -14.37 3.25
N LEU A 146 11.91 -14.06 3.49
CA LEU A 146 12.34 -12.77 4.04
C LEU A 146 11.98 -11.58 3.13
N GLY A 147 12.11 -11.73 1.81
CA GLY A 147 11.76 -10.66 0.86
C GLY A 147 10.30 -10.23 1.02
N TYR A 148 9.36 -11.17 0.98
CA TYR A 148 7.94 -10.87 1.18
C TYR A 148 7.62 -10.34 2.59
N LYS A 149 8.41 -10.71 3.62
CA LYS A 149 8.28 -10.11 4.95
C LYS A 149 8.69 -8.64 4.94
N LEU A 150 9.76 -8.29 4.24
CA LEU A 150 10.19 -6.91 4.06
C LEU A 150 9.16 -6.11 3.27
N ASP A 151 8.56 -6.67 2.23
CA ASP A 151 7.50 -6.01 1.46
C ASP A 151 6.30 -5.60 2.34
N ASN A 152 5.86 -6.50 3.23
CA ASN A 152 4.81 -6.18 4.21
C ASN A 152 5.19 -5.01 5.14
N LEU A 153 6.45 -4.94 5.57
CA LEU A 153 6.95 -3.85 6.41
C LEU A 153 7.07 -2.54 5.61
N PHE A 154 7.52 -2.59 4.36
CA PHE A 154 7.55 -1.43 3.46
C PHE A 154 6.14 -0.90 3.20
N HIS A 155 5.15 -1.77 3.06
CA HIS A 155 3.74 -1.38 2.96
C HIS A 155 3.29 -0.64 4.23
N CYS A 156 3.61 -1.15 5.41
CA CYS A 156 3.34 -0.45 6.68
C CYS A 156 4.01 0.94 6.74
N ILE A 157 5.25 1.06 6.25
CA ILE A 157 5.97 2.34 6.19
C ILE A 157 5.28 3.31 5.23
N ARG A 158 4.85 2.85 4.05
CA ARG A 158 4.09 3.67 3.08
C ARG A 158 2.79 4.21 3.67
N ILE A 159 2.05 3.39 4.42
CA ILE A 159 0.87 3.82 5.18
C ILE A 159 1.23 4.85 6.25
N GLY A 160 2.33 4.63 6.97
CA GLY A 160 2.86 5.58 7.94
C GLY A 160 3.17 6.93 7.32
N LEU A 161 3.79 6.96 6.14
CA LEU A 161 4.08 8.19 5.39
C LEU A 161 2.79 8.87 4.92
N PHE A 162 1.83 8.11 4.39
CA PHE A 162 0.53 8.63 3.92
C PHE A 162 -0.26 9.34 5.04
N PHE A 163 -0.25 8.78 6.25
CA PHE A 163 -0.93 9.35 7.41
C PHE A 163 -0.04 10.22 8.31
N MET A 164 1.24 10.38 7.96
CA MET A 164 2.26 11.09 8.75
C MET A 164 2.40 10.56 10.19
N ASP A 165 2.34 9.24 10.39
CA ASP A 165 2.59 8.60 11.68
C ASP A 165 4.06 8.18 11.82
N LEU A 166 4.85 9.02 12.48
CA LEU A 166 6.29 8.81 12.67
C LEU A 166 6.61 7.59 13.55
N ASN A 167 5.76 7.26 14.53
CA ASN A 167 5.99 6.12 15.42
C ASN A 167 5.82 4.80 14.67
N LEU A 168 4.82 4.73 13.80
CA LEU A 168 4.59 3.58 12.94
C LEU A 168 5.77 3.38 11.97
N ILE A 169 6.25 4.46 11.35
CA ILE A 169 7.40 4.39 10.44
C ILE A 169 8.65 3.90 11.17
N GLN A 170 8.98 4.50 12.32
CA GLN A 170 10.17 4.16 13.09
C GLN A 170 10.18 2.68 13.53
N THR A 171 9.05 2.20 14.06
CA THR A 171 8.92 0.80 14.50
C THR A 171 9.14 -0.18 13.35
N ASN A 172 8.56 0.11 12.18
CA ASN A 172 8.72 -0.77 11.02
C ASN A 172 10.11 -0.65 10.39
N LEU A 173 10.74 0.52 10.40
CA LEU A 173 12.13 0.69 9.94
C LEU A 173 13.11 -0.14 10.80
N GLN A 174 12.93 -0.15 12.12
CA GLN A 174 13.77 -0.98 13.00
C GLN A 174 13.60 -2.47 12.68
N ARG A 175 12.36 -2.95 12.54
CA ARG A 175 12.08 -4.34 12.15
C ARG A 175 12.64 -4.69 10.77
N SER A 176 12.57 -3.76 9.82
CA SER A 176 13.17 -3.95 8.50
C SER A 176 14.69 -4.08 8.62
N GLU A 177 15.35 -3.25 9.43
CA GLU A 177 16.80 -3.32 9.66
C GLU A 177 17.23 -4.69 10.18
N GLU A 178 16.53 -5.23 11.18
CA GLU A 178 16.75 -6.58 11.72
C GLU A 178 16.64 -7.67 10.62
N LEU A 179 15.64 -7.57 9.73
CA LEU A 179 15.48 -8.52 8.62
C LEU A 179 16.54 -8.37 7.52
N LEU A 180 17.08 -7.17 7.31
CA LEU A 180 18.12 -6.93 6.31
C LEU A 180 19.46 -7.56 6.71
N GLU A 181 19.77 -7.58 8.02
CA GLU A 181 20.97 -8.23 8.58
C GLU A 181 20.94 -9.74 8.39
N LEU A 182 19.76 -10.36 8.41
CA LEU A 182 19.58 -11.81 8.20
C LEU A 182 19.83 -12.27 6.76
N GLY A 183 20.01 -11.36 5.81
CA GLY A 183 20.37 -11.69 4.42
C GLY A 183 19.32 -11.29 3.39
N ALA A 184 18.89 -10.03 3.43
CA ALA A 184 18.05 -9.49 2.37
C ALA A 184 18.82 -9.27 1.06
N ASP A 185 18.10 -9.36 -0.04
CA ASP A 185 18.60 -9.10 -1.39
C ASP A 185 18.95 -7.62 -1.59
N TRP A 186 19.70 -7.37 -2.65
CA TRP A 186 20.20 -6.03 -2.96
C TRP A 186 19.07 -5.02 -3.23
N HIS A 187 17.96 -5.44 -3.85
CA HIS A 187 16.84 -4.55 -4.15
C HIS A 187 16.13 -4.11 -2.87
N SER A 188 15.79 -5.04 -1.98
CA SER A 188 15.19 -4.71 -0.67
C SER A 188 16.04 -3.74 0.16
N ARG A 189 17.38 -3.84 0.09
CA ARG A 189 18.30 -2.91 0.77
C ARG A 189 18.21 -1.50 0.21
N ASN A 190 18.04 -1.34 -1.10
CA ASN A 190 17.88 -0.02 -1.72
C ASN A 190 16.52 0.60 -1.38
N CYS A 191 15.44 -0.19 -1.41
CA CYS A 191 14.11 0.26 -0.99
C CYS A 191 14.13 0.72 0.49
N TYR A 192 14.76 -0.05 1.38
CA TYR A 192 14.92 0.33 2.78
C TYR A 192 15.67 1.66 2.94
N LYS A 193 16.79 1.86 2.21
CA LYS A 193 17.54 3.12 2.23
C LYS A 193 16.63 4.30 1.86
N MET A 194 15.77 4.15 0.85
CA MET A 194 14.85 5.21 0.44
C MET A 194 13.79 5.49 1.51
N CYS A 195 13.19 4.46 2.10
CA CYS A 195 12.29 4.62 3.23
C CYS A 195 12.96 5.32 4.42
N LYS A 196 14.20 4.93 4.76
CA LYS A 196 14.99 5.54 5.84
C LYS A 196 15.32 7.00 5.53
N ALA A 197 15.71 7.32 4.30
CA ALA A 197 16.00 8.69 3.88
C ALA A 197 14.77 9.61 3.95
N LEU A 198 13.60 9.12 3.51
CA LEU A 198 12.33 9.85 3.62
C LEU A 198 11.93 10.10 5.08
N TYR A 199 12.12 9.10 5.95
CA TYR A 199 11.92 9.27 7.38
C TYR A 199 12.90 10.29 7.99
N SER A 200 14.19 10.20 7.67
CA SER A 200 15.21 11.14 8.11
C SER A 200 14.88 12.59 7.70
N LEU A 201 14.37 12.77 6.48
CA LEU A 201 13.90 14.08 6.00
C LEU A 201 12.71 14.60 6.84
N THR A 202 11.75 13.75 7.18
CA THR A 202 10.57 14.13 7.97
C THR A 202 10.91 14.50 9.41
N VAL A 203 11.95 13.90 10.00
CA VAL A 203 12.47 14.28 11.34
C VAL A 203 13.51 15.40 11.29
N ARG A 204 13.78 15.98 10.11
CA ARG A 204 14.79 17.04 9.87
C ARG A 204 16.25 16.61 10.11
N ASP A 205 16.55 15.32 10.03
CA ASP A 205 17.92 14.81 9.96
C ASP A 205 18.42 14.83 8.50
N PHE A 206 18.82 16.01 8.06
CA PHE A 206 19.33 16.21 6.71
C PHE A 206 20.69 15.55 6.49
N THR A 207 21.50 15.39 7.53
CA THR A 207 22.84 14.81 7.41
C THR A 207 22.76 13.35 6.98
N THR A 208 21.91 12.55 7.64
CA THR A 208 21.67 11.16 7.26
C THR A 208 20.95 11.06 5.93
N ALA A 209 19.90 11.87 5.72
CA ALA A 209 19.13 11.84 4.47
C ALA A 209 19.99 12.13 3.24
N THR A 210 20.81 13.19 3.27
CA THR A 210 21.69 13.56 2.16
C THR A 210 22.73 12.49 1.87
N ALA A 211 23.36 11.91 2.90
CA ALA A 211 24.33 10.84 2.71
C ALA A 211 23.71 9.63 1.99
N ILE A 212 22.50 9.23 2.38
CA ILE A 212 21.78 8.13 1.75
C ILE A 212 21.40 8.50 0.31
N PHE A 213 20.78 9.66 0.09
CA PHE A 213 20.35 10.06 -1.25
C PHE A 213 21.50 10.15 -2.24
N VAL A 214 22.62 10.76 -1.86
CA VAL A 214 23.82 10.85 -2.72
C VAL A 214 24.33 9.45 -3.09
N SER A 215 24.36 8.53 -2.13
CA SER A 215 24.79 7.15 -2.39
C SER A 215 23.83 6.36 -3.30
N ALA A 216 22.56 6.76 -3.34
CA ALA A 216 21.52 6.07 -4.09
C ALA A 216 21.35 6.59 -5.53
N ILE A 217 21.94 7.73 -5.89
CA ILE A 217 21.80 8.35 -7.24
C ILE A 217 22.08 7.34 -8.35
N SER A 218 23.15 6.54 -8.21
CA SER A 218 23.59 5.59 -9.25
C SER A 218 22.88 4.23 -9.20
N THR A 219 22.02 3.99 -8.20
CA THR A 219 21.45 2.65 -7.92
C THR A 219 19.96 2.68 -7.59
N PHE A 220 19.30 3.82 -7.82
CA PHE A 220 17.90 4.02 -7.44
C PHE A 220 16.97 3.10 -8.25
N ILE A 221 16.43 2.11 -7.55
CA ILE A 221 15.34 1.25 -8.02
C ILE A 221 14.43 1.04 -6.80
N CYS A 222 13.30 1.75 -6.79
CA CYS A 222 12.26 1.62 -5.77
C CYS A 222 10.91 1.86 -6.47
N THR A 223 10.25 0.78 -6.85
CA THR A 223 8.92 0.78 -7.48
C THR A 223 7.80 0.55 -6.47
#